data_AF-A0A928BWV3-F1
#
_entry.id   AF-A0A928BWV3-F1
#
_cell.length_a   1.000
_cell.length_b   1.000
_cell.length_c   1.000
_cell.angle_alpha   90.00
_cell.angle_beta   90.00
_cell.angle_gamma   90.00
#
_symmetry.space_group_name_H-M   'P 1'
#
loop_
_entity.id
_entity.type
_entity.pdbx_description
1 polymer ?
#
loop_
_entity_poly.entity_id
_entity_poly.type
_entity_poly.pdbx_seq_one_letter_code
_entity_poly.pdbx_strand_id
1 'polypeptide(L)' 'MKAIKSKRVITAEKKGRVWKVYVKNPNKTESAVCHTKEPLKALRYAFHLKAKFGLNIGANFVDRLIHEHNTLKNVAV' A
#
# COMPACT_ATOMS: atom_id res chain seq x y z
N MET A 1 -24.31 -8.74 -19.52
CA MET A 1 -23.98 -8.22 -18.17
C MET A 1 -22.46 -8.14 -18.05
N LYS A 2 -21.89 -6.94 -17.86
CA LYS A 2 -20.42 -6.77 -17.75
C LYS A 2 -19.94 -7.47 -16.48
N ALA A 3 -19.11 -8.50 -16.64
CA ALA A 3 -18.41 -9.15 -15.52
C ALA A 3 -17.72 -8.06 -14.68
N ILE A 4 -18.11 -7.95 -13.41
CA ILE A 4 -17.40 -7.15 -12.42
C ILE A 4 -16.05 -7.84 -12.28
N LYS A 5 -15.06 -7.44 -13.09
CA LYS A 5 -13.67 -7.87 -12.94
C LYS A 5 -13.29 -7.46 -11.52
N SER A 6 -13.20 -8.41 -10.61
CA SER A 6 -12.69 -8.25 -9.25
C SER A 6 -11.38 -7.46 -9.31
N LYS A 7 -11.47 -6.14 -9.12
CA LYS A 7 -10.29 -5.28 -9.23
C LYS A 7 -9.46 -5.53 -7.99
N ARG A 8 -8.41 -6.34 -8.15
CA ARG A 8 -7.34 -6.48 -7.17
C ARG A 8 -6.69 -5.11 -6.98
N VAL A 9 -6.66 -4.62 -5.74
CA VAL A 9 -6.10 -3.31 -5.40
C VAL A 9 -5.00 -3.50 -4.37
N ILE A 10 -3.85 -2.89 -4.62
CA ILE A 10 -2.76 -2.79 -3.65
C ILE A 10 -3.17 -1.73 -2.63
N THR A 11 -3.21 -2.12 -1.36
CA THR A 11 -3.53 -1.23 -0.25
C THR A 11 -2.44 -1.30 0.82
N ALA A 12 -2.39 -0.26 1.66
CA ALA A 12 -1.52 -0.24 2.82
C ALA A 12 -2.33 0.15 4.05
N GLU A 13 -2.12 -0.59 5.12
CA GLU A 13 -2.68 -0.30 6.42
C GLU A 13 -1.56 -0.06 7.41
N LYS A 14 -1.73 0.98 8.24
CA LYS A 14 -0.84 1.24 9.36
C LYS A 14 -1.38 0.52 10.59
N LYS A 15 -0.59 -0.38 11.15
CA LYS A 15 -0.84 -0.99 12.47
C LYS A 15 0.24 -0.51 13.43
N GLY A 16 -0.13 0.38 14.34
CA GLY A 16 0.83 1.05 15.23
C GLY A 16 1.82 1.90 14.45
N ARG A 17 3.12 1.61 14.58
CA ARG A 17 4.21 2.28 13.83
C ARG A 17 4.61 1.55 12.54
N VAL A 18 3.91 0.48 12.16
CA VAL A 18 4.29 -0.37 11.03
C VAL A 18 3.25 -0.28 9.92
N TRP A 19 3.72 0.02 8.72
CA TRP A 19 2.97 -0.08 7.48
C TRP A 19 2.98 -1.50 6.94
N LYS A 20 1.78 -2.01 6.64
CA LYS A 20 1.54 -3.32 6.04
C LYS A 20 1.01 -3.13 4.62
N VAL A 21 1.75 -3.57 3.61
CA VAL A 21 1.32 -3.50 2.20
C VAL A 21 0.83 -4.87 1.76
N TYR A 22 -0.37 -4.92 1.18
CA TYR A 22 -0.98 -6.16 0.72
C TYR A 22 -1.94 -5.93 -0.45
N VAL A 23 -2.31 -7.01 -1.13
CA VAL A 23 -3.29 -6.97 -2.22
C VAL A 23 -4.65 -7.34 -1.67
N LYS A 24 -5.59 -6.41 -1.71
CA LYS A 24 -6.99 -6.65 -1.35
C LYS A 24 -7.70 -7.23 -2.57
N ASN A 25 -8.16 -8.47 -2.44
CA ASN A 25 -9.02 -9.14 -3.41
C ASN A 25 -10.43 -9.18 -2.83
N PRO A 26 -11.51 -8.87 -3.58
CA PRO A 26 -12.87 -8.92 -3.06
C PRO A 26 -13.29 -10.31 -2.56
N ASN A 27 -12.68 -11.37 -3.07
CA ASN A 27 -13.01 -12.76 -2.71
C ASN A 27 -11.97 -13.42 -1.80
N LYS A 28 -10.85 -12.75 -1.48
CA LYS A 28 -9.80 -13.28 -0.60
C LYS A 28 -8.85 -12.18 -0.15
N THR A 29 -8.61 -12.03 1.15
CA THR A 29 -7.52 -11.19 1.62
C THR A 29 -6.21 -11.94 1.38
N GLU A 30 -5.39 -11.53 0.41
CA GLU A 30 -4.06 -12.14 0.22
C GLU A 30 -3.11 -11.67 1.33
N SER A 31 -2.18 -12.55 1.70
CA SER A 31 -1.22 -12.34 2.78
C SER A 31 -0.42 -11.05 2.60
N ALA A 32 -0.19 -10.33 3.70
CA ALA A 32 0.65 -9.14 3.70
C ALA A 32 2.07 -9.49 3.30
N VAL A 33 2.58 -8.80 2.28
CA VAL A 33 3.87 -9.15 1.64
C VAL A 33 4.99 -8.22 2.10
N CYS A 34 4.68 -7.05 2.67
CA CYS A 34 5.66 -6.13 3.25
C CYS A 34 5.20 -5.57 4.60
N HIS A 35 6.12 -5.62 5.58
CA HIS A 35 5.98 -4.99 6.90
C HIS A 35 7.16 -4.03 7.09
N THR A 36 6.92 -2.74 7.20
CA THR A 36 7.99 -1.75 7.38
C THR A 36 7.56 -0.56 8.22
N LYS A 37 8.49 0.00 8.99
CA LYS A 37 8.27 1.27 9.72
C LYS A 37 8.48 2.50 8.83
N GLU A 38 9.06 2.31 7.65
CA GLU A 38 9.39 3.38 6.71
C GLU A 38 8.32 3.52 5.62
N PRO A 39 7.59 4.66 5.57
CA PRO A 39 6.53 4.84 4.58
C PRO A 39 7.03 4.75 3.13
N LEU A 40 8.24 5.24 2.86
CA LEU A 40 8.85 5.17 1.52
C LEU A 40 9.16 3.74 1.09
N LYS A 41 9.55 2.84 2.02
CA LYS A 41 9.73 1.42 1.71
C LYS A 41 8.40 0.78 1.34
N ALA A 42 7.32 1.11 2.06
CA ALA A 42 5.97 0.63 1.72
C ALA A 42 5.53 1.14 0.33
N LEU A 43 5.84 2.40 0.01
CA LEU A 43 5.54 3.00 -1.29
C LEU A 43 6.29 2.30 -2.43
N ARG A 44 7.61 2.14 -2.29
CA ARG A 44 8.45 1.45 -3.28
C ARG A 44 7.96 0.04 -3.52
N TYR A 45 7.55 -0.66 -2.45
CA TYR A 45 7.04 -2.01 -2.56
C TYR A 45 5.71 -2.07 -3.33
N ALA A 46 4.80 -1.13 -3.10
CA ALA A 46 3.54 -1.04 -3.85
C ALA A 46 3.77 -0.79 -5.35
N PHE A 47 4.73 0.08 -5.72
CA PHE A 47 5.10 0.26 -7.13
C PHE A 47 5.69 -1.01 -7.74
N HIS A 48 6.51 -1.75 -6.99
CA HIS A 48 7.02 -3.03 -7.43
C HIS A 48 5.88 -4.04 -7.69
N LEU A 49 4.90 -4.13 -6.79
CA LEU A 49 3.71 -4.98 -6.98
C LEU A 49 2.88 -4.53 -8.19
N LYS A 50 2.71 -3.22 -8.41
CA LYS A 50 2.01 -2.66 -9.58
C LYS A 50 2.71 -3.07 -10.87
N ALA A 51 4.04 -2.94 -10.94
CA ALA A 51 4.82 -3.33 -12.10
C ALA A 51 4.79 -4.84 -12.36
N LYS A 52 4.88 -5.65 -11.29
CA LYS A 52 4.92 -7.12 -11.39
C LYS A 52 3.57 -7.74 -11.76
N PHE A 53 2.48 -7.21 -11.21
CA PHE A 53 1.16 -7.84 -11.29
C PHE A 53 0.13 -7.01 -12.08
N GLY A 54 0.50 -5.83 -12.59
CA GLY A 54 -0.39 -4.94 -13.32
C GLY A 54 -1.56 -4.40 -12.47
N LEU A 55 -1.37 -4.31 -11.16
CA LEU A 55 -2.43 -3.99 -10.20
C LEU A 55 -2.58 -2.49 -9.98
N ASN A 56 -3.81 -2.07 -9.66
CA ASN A 56 -4.07 -0.70 -9.27
C ASN A 56 -3.66 -0.48 -7.81
N ILE A 57 -3.08 0.68 -7.53
CA ILE A 57 -2.82 1.15 -6.16
C ILE A 57 -4.08 1.87 -5.68
N GLY A 58 -4.45 1.67 -4.41
CA GLY A 58 -5.62 2.31 -3.80
C GLY A 58 -5.56 3.84 -3.87
N ALA A 59 -6.73 4.47 -3.90
CA ALA A 59 -6.84 5.92 -3.81
C ALA A 59 -6.20 6.44 -2.51
N ASN A 60 -5.54 7.60 -2.58
CA ASN A 60 -4.86 8.26 -1.45
C ASN A 60 -3.72 7.46 -0.82
N PHE A 61 -3.28 6.34 -1.43
CA PHE A 61 -2.19 5.51 -0.91
C PHE A 61 -0.86 6.29 -0.90
N VAL A 62 -0.56 6.94 -2.03
CA VAL A 62 0.69 7.67 -2.23
C VAL A 62 0.73 8.90 -1.31
N ASP A 63 -0.33 9.69 -1.30
CA ASP A 63 -0.45 10.91 -0.48
C ASP A 63 -0.28 10.61 1.01
N ARG A 64 -0.92 9.55 1.52
CA ARG A 64 -0.79 9.14 2.93
C ARG A 64 0.64 8.77 3.32
N LEU A 65 1.34 8.01 2.47
CA LEU A 65 2.71 7.58 2.75
C LEU A 65 3.70 8.74 2.65
N ILE A 66 3.52 9.64 1.69
CA ILE A 66 4.36 10.84 1.56
C ILE A 66 4.13 11.79 2.74
N HIS A 67 2.87 12.07 3.08
CA HIS A 67 2.53 12.91 4.22
C HIS A 67 3.15 12.36 5.51
N GLU A 68 2.99 11.07 5.77
CA GLU A 68 3.54 10.48 6.99
C GLU A 68 5.07 10.43 7.03
N HIS A 69 5.73 10.24 5.88
CA HIS A 69 7.18 10.36 5.79
C HIS A 69 7.66 11.76 6.17
N ASN A 70 6.99 12.80 5.64
CA ASN A 70 7.31 14.19 5.96
C ASN A 70 7.06 14.51 7.43
N THR A 71 5.97 14.01 8.02
CA THR A 71 5.70 14.17 9.47
C THR A 71 6.78 13.53 10.32
N LEU A 72 7.22 12.30 9.98
CA LEU A 72 8.31 11.64 10.71
C LEU A 72 9.65 12.37 10.58
N LYS A 73 9.93 12.96 9.41
CA LYS A 73 11.15 13.75 9.18
C LYS A 73 11.12 15.07 9.95
N ASN A 74 9.95 15.72 10.04
CA ASN A 74 9.79 17.03 10.69
C ASN A 74 9.84 16.90 12.23
N VAL A 75 9.39 15.78 12.79
CA VAL A 75 9.49 15.49 14.24
C VAL A 75 10.91 15.07 14.68
N ALA A 76 11.78 14.70 13.73
CA ALA A 76 13.16 14.31 14.02
C ALA A 76 14.16 15.49 14.04
N VAL A 77 13.66 16.72 13.90
CA VAL A 77 14.42 18.00 14.03
C VAL A 77 14.10 18.61 15.38
#